data_AF-A0A7S0PZ17-F1
#
_entry.id   AF-A0A7S0PZ17-F1
#
_cell.length_a   1.000
_cell.length_b   1.000
_cell.length_c   1.000
_cell.angle_alpha   90.00
_cell.angle_beta   90.00
_cell.angle_gamma   90.00
#
_symmetry.space_group_name_H-M   'P 1'
#
loop_
_entity.id
_entity.type
_entity.pdbx_description
1 polymer ?
#
loop_
_entity_poly.entity_id
_entity_poly.type
_entity_poly.pdbx_seq_one_letter_code
_entity_poly.pdbx_strand_id
1 'polypeptide(L)'
;TTYTIMRILPREVDPMVYHMLNADPGSITYNDIGGLNDQIRELREVIELPLTNPELFIRVGIKPPKGVLLYGPPGTGKTLLAKALARNIDASFIKVVAS
;
A
#
# COMPACT_ATOMS: atom_id res chain seq x y z
N THR A 1 -3.23 -41.62 27.75
CA THR A 1 -4.16 -40.59 27.24
C THR A 1 -3.46 -39.87 26.11
N THR A 2 -3.88 -40.12 24.87
CA THR A 2 -3.20 -39.59 23.67
C THR A 2 -3.88 -38.30 23.26
N TYR A 3 -3.10 -37.21 23.13
CA TYR A 3 -3.59 -35.93 22.62
C TYR A 3 -3.36 -35.87 21.11
N THR A 4 -4.42 -35.63 20.34
CA THR A 4 -4.37 -35.47 18.88
C THR A 4 -4.70 -34.02 18.53
N ILE A 5 -3.90 -33.40 17.65
CA ILE A 5 -4.15 -32.03 17.19
C ILE A 5 -5.40 -32.03 16.33
N MET A 6 -6.47 -31.38 16.80
CA MET A 6 -7.74 -31.27 16.06
C MET A 6 -7.67 -30.20 14.97
N ARG A 7 -6.98 -29.09 15.21
CA ARG A 7 -6.82 -28.01 14.25
C ARG A 7 -5.67 -27.08 14.65
N ILE A 8 -5.00 -26.53 13.64
CA ILE A 8 -4.03 -25.44 13.82
C ILE A 8 -4.81 -24.12 13.79
N LEU A 9 -4.68 -23.34 14.86
CA LEU A 9 -5.23 -21.99 14.93
C LEU A 9 -4.28 -20.99 14.26
N PRO A 10 -4.80 -19.88 13.70
CA PRO A 10 -3.97 -18.80 13.22
C PRO A 10 -3.13 -18.23 14.37
N ARG A 11 -1.94 -17.69 14.02
CA ARG A 11 -1.05 -17.08 15.01
C ARG A 11 -1.76 -15.92 15.70
N GLU A 12 -1.53 -15.78 17.00
CA GLU A 12 -1.98 -14.61 17.75
C GLU A 12 -1.40 -13.35 17.11
N VAL A 13 -2.28 -12.42 16.76
CA VAL A 13 -1.95 -11.08 16.29
C VAL A 13 -2.57 -10.10 17.26
N ASP A 14 -1.81 -9.05 17.60
CA ASP A 14 -2.30 -7.99 18.47
C ASP A 14 -3.58 -7.36 17.87
N PRO A 15 -4.67 -7.25 18.65
CA PRO A 15 -5.92 -6.65 18.19
C PRO A 15 -5.75 -5.25 17.59
N MET A 16 -4.79 -4.44 18.07
CA MET A 16 -4.53 -3.10 17.54
C MET A 16 -3.99 -3.15 16.11
N VAL A 17 -3.06 -4.07 15.83
CA VAL A 17 -2.48 -4.26 14.49
C VAL A 17 -3.53 -4.82 13.53
N TYR A 18 -4.36 -5.75 14.01
CA TYR A 18 -5.46 -6.30 13.22
C TYR A 18 -6.48 -5.23 12.82
N HIS A 19 -6.76 -4.27 13.71
CA HIS A 19 -7.64 -3.15 13.38
C HIS A 19 -7.04 -2.21 12.31
N MET A 20 -5.72 -1.99 12.32
CA MET A 20 -5.05 -1.17 11.30
C MET A 20 -5.07 -1.78 9.91
N LEU A 21 -5.09 -3.12 9.79
CA LEU A 21 -5.19 -3.83 8.51
C LEU A 21 -6.54 -3.65 7.82
N ASN A 22 -7.60 -3.38 8.59
CA ASN A 22 -8.96 -3.21 8.09
C ASN A 22 -9.30 -1.74 7.79
N ALA A 23 -8.31 -0.87 7.71
CA ALA A 23 -8.54 0.53 7.37
C ALA A 23 -8.94 0.64 5.89
N ASP A 24 -10.20 1.00 5.63
CA ASP A 24 -10.68 1.27 4.28
C ASP A 24 -9.98 2.54 3.75
N PRO A 25 -9.27 2.47 2.61
CA PRO A 25 -8.63 3.65 2.01
C PRO A 25 -9.64 4.74 1.59
N GLY A 26 -10.94 4.46 1.62
CA GLY A 26 -12.00 5.37 1.23
C GLY A 26 -12.29 5.30 -0.28
N SER A 27 -13.26 6.09 -0.74
CA SER A 27 -13.76 6.05 -2.12
C SER A 27 -13.06 7.03 -3.07
N ILE A 28 -11.81 7.41 -2.79
CA ILE A 28 -11.09 8.42 -3.58
C ILE A 28 -10.37 7.73 -4.74
N THR A 29 -10.48 8.31 -5.93
CA THR A 29 -9.83 7.84 -7.16
C THR A 29 -8.81 8.88 -7.66
N TYR A 30 -7.97 8.52 -8.64
CA TYR A 30 -7.03 9.47 -9.24
C TYR A 30 -7.73 10.65 -9.92
N ASN A 31 -8.95 10.44 -10.41
CA ASN A 31 -9.75 11.50 -11.04
C ASN A 31 -10.13 12.61 -10.06
N ASP A 32 -10.15 12.31 -8.76
CA ASP A 32 -10.45 13.29 -7.70
C ASP A 32 -9.23 14.16 -7.36
N ILE A 33 -8.05 13.87 -7.94
CA ILE A 33 -6.80 14.58 -7.66
C ILE A 33 -6.44 15.48 -8.85
N GLY A 34 -6.64 16.78 -8.68
CA GLY A 34 -6.26 17.78 -9.67
C GLY A 34 -4.78 18.15 -9.65
N GLY A 35 -4.17 18.32 -10.83
CA GLY A 35 -2.87 18.98 -10.99
C GLY A 35 -1.64 18.19 -10.55
N LEU A 36 -1.79 16.92 -10.16
CA LEU A 36 -0.69 16.04 -9.73
C LEU A 36 -0.45 14.85 -10.68
N ASN A 37 -0.78 15.02 -11.96
CA ASN A 37 -0.75 13.92 -12.94
C ASN A 37 0.67 13.32 -13.11
N ASP A 38 1.71 14.15 -13.11
CA ASP A 38 3.09 13.67 -13.24
C ASP A 38 3.52 12.88 -12.00
N GLN A 39 3.18 13.36 -10.80
CA GLN A 39 3.49 12.67 -9.55
C GLN A 39 2.72 11.35 -9.44
N ILE A 40 1.46 11.31 -9.88
CA ILE A 40 0.68 10.08 -9.96
C ILE A 40 1.35 9.09 -10.91
N ARG A 41 1.80 9.53 -12.09
CA ARG A 41 2.50 8.66 -13.05
C ARG A 41 3.77 8.06 -12.45
N GLU A 42 4.62 8.87 -11.84
CA GLU A 42 5.85 8.38 -11.18
C GLU A 42 5.54 7.35 -10.09
N LEU A 43 4.52 7.62 -9.27
CA LEU A 43 4.14 6.71 -8.18
C LEU A 43 3.64 5.36 -8.72
N ARG A 44 2.88 5.38 -9.81
CA ARG A 44 2.38 4.17 -10.48
C ARG A 44 3.54 3.37 -11.09
N GLU A 45 4.50 4.03 -11.72
CA GLU A 45 5.70 3.34 -12.24
C GLU A 45 6.54 2.71 -11.12
N VAL A 46 6.63 3.37 -9.97
CA VAL A 46 7.41 2.85 -8.83
C VAL A 46 6.70 1.69 -8.13
N ILE A 47 5.37 1.71 -8.03
CA ILE A 47 4.61 0.78 -7.19
C ILE A 47 3.83 -0.24 -8.02
N GLU A 48 3.10 0.18 -9.05
CA GLU A 48 2.23 -0.67 -9.86
C GLU A 48 3.01 -1.51 -10.87
N LEU A 49 4.07 -0.94 -11.48
CA LEU A 49 4.92 -1.64 -12.45
C LEU A 49 5.62 -2.89 -11.87
N PRO A 50 6.28 -2.84 -10.69
CA PRO A 50 6.91 -4.04 -10.12
C PRO A 50 5.89 -5.08 -9.64
N LEU A 51 4.68 -4.66 -9.27
CA LEU A 51 3.60 -5.58 -8.89
C LEU A 51 3.02 -6.30 -10.13
N THR A 52 2.88 -5.59 -11.25
CA THR A 52 2.28 -6.12 -12.47
C THR A 52 3.28 -6.94 -13.31
N ASN A 53 4.52 -6.47 -13.45
CA ASN A 53 5.53 -7.06 -14.33
C ASN A 53 6.89 -7.25 -13.63
N PRO A 54 6.99 -8.13 -12.62
CA PRO A 54 8.23 -8.37 -11.89
C PRO A 54 9.36 -8.92 -12.78
N GLU A 55 9.03 -9.63 -13.87
CA GLU A 55 10.01 -10.19 -14.80
C GLU A 55 10.91 -9.13 -15.45
N LEU A 56 10.39 -7.93 -15.72
CA LEU A 56 11.17 -6.85 -16.32
C LEU A 56 12.32 -6.42 -15.41
N PHE A 57 12.06 -6.33 -14.10
CA PHE A 57 13.08 -5.97 -13.12
C PHE A 57 14.13 -7.08 -12.96
N ILE A 58 13.71 -8.34 -13.01
CA ILE A 58 14.61 -9.51 -12.94
C ILE A 58 15.54 -9.55 -14.17
N ARG A 59 15.00 -9.35 -15.38
CA ARG A 59 15.77 -9.37 -16.63
C ARG A 59 16.78 -8.23 -16.71
N VAL A 60 16.41 -7.04 -16.26
CA VAL A 60 17.31 -5.88 -16.22
C VAL A 60 18.31 -5.98 -15.05
N GLY A 61 18.06 -6.85 -14.07
CA GLY A 61 18.95 -7.07 -12.92
C GLY A 61 18.91 -5.94 -11.89
N ILE A 62 17.86 -5.09 -11.93
CA ILE A 62 17.68 -3.97 -11.00
C ILE A 62 16.71 -4.35 -9.90
N LYS A 63 16.97 -3.88 -8.67
CA LYS A 63 16.03 -4.03 -7.56
C LYS A 63 14.94 -2.97 -7.66
N PRO A 64 13.64 -3.34 -7.59
CA PRO A 64 12.58 -2.37 -7.60
C PRO A 64 12.64 -1.47 -6.35
N PRO A 65 12.21 -0.20 -6.45
CA PRO A 65 12.12 0.67 -5.29
C PRO A 65 11.10 0.11 -4.30
N LYS A 66 11.40 0.16 -3.00
CA LYS A 66 10.55 -0.42 -1.95
C LYS A 66 9.67 0.59 -1.23
N GLY A 67 9.89 1.88 -1.42
CA GLY A 67 9.19 2.92 -0.70
C GLY A 67 9.28 4.25 -1.41
N VAL A 68 8.27 5.09 -1.17
CA VAL A 68 8.17 6.44 -1.71
C VAL A 68 7.96 7.40 -0.55
N LEU A 69 8.65 8.54 -0.60
CA LEU A 69 8.46 9.62 0.36
C LEU A 69 7.71 10.77 -0.31
N LEU A 70 6.50 11.06 0.20
CA LEU A 70 5.71 12.22 -0.24
C LEU A 70 6.00 13.42 0.66
N TYR A 71 6.56 14.50 0.12
CA TYR A 71 6.91 15.71 0.88
C TYR A 71 6.33 16.99 0.25
N GLY A 72 6.36 18.09 1.01
CA GLY A 72 5.95 19.42 0.56
C GLY A 72 4.99 20.12 1.54
N PRO A 73 4.46 21.31 1.18
CA PRO A 73 3.57 22.08 2.04
C PRO A 73 2.32 21.29 2.49
N PRO A 74 1.71 21.65 3.64
CA PRO A 74 0.41 21.09 4.03
C PRO A 74 -0.67 21.49 3.01
N GLY A 75 -1.66 20.62 2.81
CA GLY A 75 -2.78 20.90 1.90
C GLY A 75 -2.56 20.51 0.43
N THR A 76 -1.38 20.02 0.03
CA THR A 76 -1.12 19.60 -1.37
C THR A 76 -1.61 18.19 -1.72
N GLY A 77 -2.56 17.62 -0.97
CA GLY A 77 -3.17 16.33 -1.29
C GLY A 77 -2.31 15.06 -1.10
N LYS A 78 -1.15 15.11 -0.41
CA LYS A 78 -0.27 13.94 -0.20
C LYS A 78 -0.99 12.73 0.40
N THR A 79 -1.79 12.94 1.45
CA THR A 79 -2.57 11.88 2.09
C THR A 79 -3.70 11.36 1.19
N LEU A 80 -4.29 12.24 0.37
CA LEU A 80 -5.32 11.83 -0.59
C LEU A 80 -4.72 10.98 -1.71
N LEU A 81 -3.52 11.34 -2.18
CA LEU A 81 -2.79 10.58 -3.18
C LEU A 81 -2.44 9.17 -2.72
N ALA A 82 -2.00 9.01 -1.46
CA ALA A 82 -1.75 7.69 -0.87
C ALA A 82 -3.02 6.82 -0.80
N LYS A 83 -4.16 7.42 -0.43
CA LYS A 83 -5.46 6.73 -0.38
C LYS A 83 -5.95 6.31 -1.77
N ALA A 84 -5.88 7.22 -2.74
CA ALA A 84 -6.26 6.94 -4.12
C ALA A 84 -5.40 5.84 -4.74
N LEU A 85 -4.09 5.85 -4.46
CA LEU A 85 -3.21 4.76 -4.88
C LEU A 85 -3.66 3.42 -4.29
N ALA A 86 -3.79 3.34 -2.97
CA ALA A 86 -4.15 2.10 -2.29
C ALA A 86 -5.45 1.50 -2.83
N ARG A 87 -6.43 2.35 -3.17
CA ARG A 87 -7.68 1.94 -3.80
C ARG A 87 -7.50 1.38 -5.21
N ASN A 88 -6.65 1.98 -6.04
CA ASN A 88 -6.48 1.55 -7.43
C ASN A 88 -5.74 0.22 -7.57
N ILE A 89 -4.80 -0.07 -6.66
CA ILE A 89 -4.03 -1.33 -6.68
C ILE A 89 -4.68 -2.46 -5.87
N ASP A 90 -5.88 -2.24 -5.32
CA ASP A 90 -6.61 -3.16 -4.43
C ASP A 90 -5.72 -3.75 -3.31
N ALA A 91 -4.85 -2.91 -2.75
CA ALA A 91 -3.88 -3.34 -1.74
C ALA A 91 -4.35 -3.01 -0.33
N SER A 92 -3.93 -3.82 0.65
CA SER A 92 -4.15 -3.55 2.06
C SER A 92 -3.48 -2.24 2.47
N PHE A 93 -4.26 -1.28 2.94
CA PHE A 93 -3.78 0.02 3.39
C PHE A 93 -3.61 0.05 4.91
N ILE A 94 -2.37 0.22 5.38
CA ILE A 94 -2.08 0.33 6.82
C ILE A 94 -1.65 1.76 7.10
N LYS A 95 -2.50 2.51 7.81
CA LYS A 95 -2.17 3.87 8.25
C LYS A 95 -1.54 3.82 9.64
N VAL A 96 -0.25 4.13 9.71
CA VAL A 96 0.46 4.33 10.98
C VAL A 96 0.65 5.82 11.21
N VAL A 97 0.26 6.31 12.39
CA VAL A 97 0.52 7.68 12.84
C VAL A 97 1.49 7.58 14.01
N ALA A 98 2.69 8.13 13.85
CA ALA A 98 3.59 8.34 14.97
C ALA A 98 3.12 9.60 15.70
N SER A 99 2.57 9.43 16.89
CA SER A 99 2.25 10.51 17.84
C SER A 99 3.25 10.52 18.98
#